data_AF-A0A0E9XMY1-F1
#
_entry.id   AF-A0A0E9XMY1-F1
#
_cell.length_a   1.000
_cell.length_b   1.000
_cell.length_c   1.000
_cell.angle_alpha   90.00
_cell.angle_beta   90.00
_cell.angle_gamma   90.00
#
_symmetry.space_group_name_H-M   'P 1'
#
loop_
_entity.id
_entity.type
_entity.pdbx_description
1 polymer ?
#
loop_
_entity_poly.entity_id
_entity_poly.type
_entity_poly.pdbx_seq_one_letter_code
_entity_poly.pdbx_strand_id
1 'polypeptide(L)'
;MKQQKQLNQAIQTARDHGLLPFQVPYVEFTGEDYSNSHDAVGHTRPPPSMTSGDPWYPWYGTLQPDESEVARVKKLYKNYLK
;
A
#
# COMPACT_ATOMS: atom_id res chain seq x y z
N MET A 1 -0.87 -26.79 -36.95
CA MET A 1 -1.17 -25.85 -35.84
C MET A 1 0.04 -25.10 -35.27
N LYS A 2 1.25 -25.68 -35.18
CA LYS A 2 2.44 -24.99 -34.61
C LYS A 2 2.77 -23.64 -35.27
N GLN A 3 2.84 -23.62 -36.61
CA GLN A 3 3.16 -22.41 -37.37
C GLN A 3 2.06 -21.34 -37.28
N GLN A 4 0.79 -21.75 -37.27
CA GLN A 4 -0.34 -20.83 -37.05
C GLN A 4 -0.25 -20.12 -35.69
N LYS A 5 0.15 -20.84 -34.64
CA LYS A 5 0.36 -20.25 -33.31
C LYS A 5 1.49 -19.21 -33.33
N GLN A 6 2.61 -19.53 -34.00
CA GLN A 6 3.74 -18.62 -34.15
C GLN A 6 3.36 -17.37 -34.95
N LEU A 7 2.56 -17.53 -36.01
CA LEU A 7 2.07 -16.42 -36.81
C LEU A 7 1.15 -15.50 -36.01
N ASN A 8 0.18 -16.04 -35.26
CA ASN A 8 -0.71 -15.22 -34.43
C ASN A 8 0.08 -14.43 -33.37
N GLN A 9 1.11 -15.04 -32.78
CA GLN A 9 2.02 -14.36 -31.86
C GLN A 9 2.75 -13.22 -32.57
N ALA A 10 3.37 -13.47 -33.73
CA ALA A 10 4.07 -12.46 -34.50
C ALA A 10 3.15 -11.30 -34.93
N ILE A 11 1.89 -11.58 -35.29
CA ILE A 11 0.87 -10.57 -35.62
C ILE A 11 0.55 -9.72 -34.40
N GLN A 12 0.33 -10.32 -33.23
CA GLN A 12 0.05 -9.58 -32.01
C GLN A 12 1.26 -8.72 -31.62
N THR A 13 2.47 -9.29 -31.65
CA THR A 13 3.71 -8.56 -31.39
C THR A 13 3.89 -7.40 -32.37
N ALA A 14 3.58 -7.59 -33.65
CA ALA A 14 3.66 -6.52 -34.65
C ALA A 14 2.63 -5.40 -34.38
N ARG A 15 1.43 -5.72 -33.88
CA ARG A 15 0.45 -4.72 -33.43
C ARG A 15 0.93 -3.97 -32.19
N ASP A 16 1.45 -4.67 -31.19
CA ASP A 16 1.94 -4.07 -29.93
C ASP A 16 3.14 -3.13 -30.15
N HIS A 17 4.00 -3.43 -31.14
CA HIS A 17 5.13 -2.59 -31.53
C HIS A 17 4.79 -1.53 -32.59
N GLY A 18 3.51 -1.42 -33.02
CA GLY A 18 3.09 -0.46 -34.03
C GLY A 18 3.57 -0.73 -35.46
N LEU A 19 4.02 -1.96 -35.76
CA LEU A 19 4.46 -2.39 -37.10
C LEU A 19 3.29 -2.81 -38.00
N LEU A 20 2.14 -3.17 -37.42
CA LEU A 20 0.95 -3.59 -38.15
C LEU A 20 -0.23 -2.68 -37.79
N PRO A 21 -0.88 -2.00 -38.76
CA PRO A 21 -2.06 -1.18 -38.49
C PRO A 21 -3.27 -2.05 -38.11
N PHE A 22 -4.08 -1.55 -37.18
CA PHE A 22 -5.36 -2.14 -36.77
C PHE A 22 -6.28 -1.06 -36.19
N GLN A 23 -7.57 -1.36 -36.03
CA GLN A 23 -8.53 -0.42 -35.46
C GLN A 23 -8.37 -0.35 -33.94
N VAL A 24 -8.03 0.83 -33.43
CA VAL A 24 -8.05 1.16 -31.99
C VAL A 24 -9.26 2.04 -31.73
N PRO A 25 -10.21 1.64 -30.86
CA PRO A 25 -11.35 2.48 -30.54
C PRO A 25 -10.91 3.72 -29.77
N TYR A 26 -11.57 4.85 -30.04
CA TYR A 26 -11.48 6.02 -29.16
C TYR A 26 -12.22 5.74 -27.85
N VAL A 27 -11.61 6.06 -26.72
CA VAL A 27 -12.19 5.90 -25.39
C VAL A 27 -12.12 7.24 -24.68
N GLU A 28 -13.25 7.69 -24.15
CA GLU A 28 -13.36 8.93 -23.39
C GLU A 28 -13.17 8.65 -21.90
N PHE A 29 -12.40 9.50 -21.23
CA PHE A 29 -12.19 9.45 -19.78
C PHE A 29 -12.98 10.59 -19.13
N THR A 30 -14.28 10.37 -18.94
CA THR A 30 -15.21 11.29 -18.25
C THR A 30 -15.46 10.80 -16.83
N GLY A 31 -14.45 10.97 -15.98
CA GLY A 31 -14.51 10.50 -14.59
C GLY A 31 -14.42 11.61 -13.58
N GLU A 32 -13.37 12.43 -13.64
CA GLU A 32 -13.01 13.31 -12.54
C GLU A 32 -12.34 14.57 -13.09
N ASP A 33 -12.41 15.65 -12.33
CA ASP A 33 -11.56 16.81 -12.57
C ASP A 33 -10.09 16.36 -12.56
N TYR A 34 -9.31 16.79 -13.56
CA TYR A 34 -7.89 16.47 -13.66
C TYR A 34 -7.03 17.27 -12.65
N SER A 35 -7.61 17.55 -11.48
CA SER A 35 -6.99 18.34 -10.43
C SER A 35 -6.25 17.45 -9.45
N ASN A 36 -4.93 17.61 -9.39
CA ASN A 36 -4.10 16.98 -8.36
C ASN A 36 -4.03 17.83 -7.08
N SER A 37 -5.02 18.70 -6.84
CA SER A 37 -5.07 19.56 -5.65
C SER A 37 -5.50 18.82 -4.40
N HIS A 38 -6.00 17.59 -4.50
CA HIS A 38 -6.42 16.81 -3.35
C HIS A 38 -5.19 16.31 -2.57
N ASP A 39 -5.19 16.47 -1.25
CA ASP A 39 -4.04 16.14 -0.40
C ASP A 39 -3.63 14.66 -0.45
N ALA A 40 -4.52 13.76 -0.87
CA ALA A 40 -4.21 12.34 -1.06
C ALA A 40 -3.19 12.07 -2.20
N VAL A 41 -3.17 12.92 -3.23
CA VAL A 41 -2.17 12.86 -4.32
C VAL A 41 -1.11 13.96 -4.19
N GLY A 42 -1.35 14.94 -3.33
CA GLY A 42 -0.41 15.99 -2.95
C GLY A 42 0.54 15.58 -1.82
N HIS A 43 1.19 16.58 -1.21
CA HIS A 43 2.10 16.38 -0.08
C HIS A 43 1.41 16.71 1.24
N THR A 44 1.00 15.68 1.98
CA THR A 44 0.54 15.82 3.36
C THR A 44 1.70 16.16 4.27
N ARG A 45 1.59 17.25 5.03
CA ARG A 45 2.64 17.67 5.97
C ARG A 45 2.92 16.58 7.01
N PRO A 46 4.20 16.33 7.34
CA PRO A 46 4.54 15.27 8.28
C PRO A 46 4.06 15.63 9.70
N PRO A 47 3.57 14.64 10.47
CA PRO A 47 3.24 14.85 11.87
C PRO A 47 4.51 15.06 12.70
N PRO A 48 4.41 15.66 13.90
CA PRO A 48 5.57 15.81 14.80
C PRO A 48 6.24 14.48 15.16
N SER A 49 5.47 13.43 15.41
CA SER A 49 5.96 12.08 15.74
C SER A 49 6.89 11.51 14.66
N MET A 50 6.59 11.76 13.39
CA MET A 50 7.44 11.33 12.27
C MET A 50 8.75 12.11 12.20
N THR A 51 8.79 13.35 12.71
CA THR A 51 10.02 14.16 12.77
C THR A 51 10.93 13.72 13.91
N SER A 52 10.37 13.34 15.06
CA SER A 52 11.15 12.81 16.19
C SER A 52 11.52 11.33 16.04
N GLY A 53 10.85 10.61 15.12
CA GLY A 53 11.00 9.16 14.96
C GLY A 53 10.22 8.35 16.00
N ASP A 54 9.39 9.02 16.82
CA ASP A 54 8.54 8.39 17.81
C ASP A 54 7.32 7.72 17.16
N PRO A 55 6.75 6.67 17.78
CA PRO A 55 5.48 6.14 17.34
C PRO A 55 4.38 7.20 17.41
N TRP A 56 3.35 7.03 16.58
CA TRP A 56 2.20 7.95 16.56
C TRP A 56 1.51 8.08 17.92
N TYR A 57 1.41 6.97 18.66
CA TYR A 57 0.90 6.96 20.02
C TYR A 57 1.95 6.40 20.98
N PRO A 58 2.07 6.94 22.21
CA PRO A 58 3.08 6.51 23.17
C PRO A 58 3.01 5.03 23.55
N TRP A 59 1.80 4.44 23.54
CA TRP A 59 1.56 3.05 23.95
C TRP A 59 1.98 2.01 22.89
N TYR A 60 2.41 2.44 21.71
CA TYR A 60 3.11 1.55 20.77
C TYR A 60 4.57 1.30 21.17
N GLY A 61 5.16 2.16 22.00
CA GLY A 61 6.53 2.00 22.50
C GLY A 61 6.63 1.02 23.67
N THR A 62 7.87 0.71 24.06
CA THR A 62 8.12 -0.04 25.29
C THR A 62 7.81 0.85 26.49
N LEU A 63 6.79 0.47 27.26
CA LEU A 63 6.44 1.11 28.51
C LEU A 63 6.91 0.25 29.68
N GLN A 64 7.52 0.85 30.70
CA GLN A 64 7.73 0.19 31.98
C GLN A 64 6.44 0.31 32.80
N PRO A 65 5.76 -0.81 33.13
CA PRO A 65 4.57 -0.78 33.95
C PRO A 65 4.92 -0.47 35.41
N ASP A 66 3.95 0.05 36.14
CA ASP A 66 4.08 0.29 37.58
C ASP A 66 4.27 -1.03 38.35
N GLU A 67 5.29 -1.08 39.21
CA GLU A 67 5.67 -2.29 39.95
C GLU A 67 4.57 -2.78 40.91
N SER A 68 3.77 -1.88 41.48
CA SER A 68 2.66 -2.25 42.36
C SER A 68 1.54 -2.94 41.59
N GLU A 69 1.28 -2.48 40.36
CA GLU A 69 0.32 -3.11 39.45
C GLU A 69 0.83 -4.45 38.94
N VAL A 70 2.12 -4.54 38.61
CA VAL A 70 2.78 -5.81 38.28
C VAL A 70 2.66 -6.80 39.44
N ALA A 71 2.92 -6.36 40.68
CA ALA A 71 2.78 -7.21 41.87
C ALA A 71 1.32 -7.67 42.09
N ARG A 72 0.35 -6.78 41.87
CA ARG A 72 -1.08 -7.10 41.95
C ARG A 72 -1.47 -8.19 40.94
N VAL A 73 -1.03 -8.06 39.68
CA VAL A 73 -1.25 -9.06 38.62
C VAL A 73 -0.53 -10.37 38.94
N LYS A 74 0.72 -10.31 39.42
CA LYS A 74 1.49 -11.50 39.84
C LYS A 74 0.78 -12.29 40.94
N LYS A 75 0.22 -11.60 41.93
CA LYS A 75 -0.57 -12.24 43.00
C LYS A 75 -1.85 -12.89 42.48
N LEU A 76 -2.54 -12.22 41.55
CA LEU A 76 -3.78 -12.72 40.96
C LEU A 76 -3.55 -14.00 40.14
N TYR A 77 -2.50 -14.03 39.33
CA TYR A 77 -2.19 -15.14 38.44
C TYR A 77 -1.10 -16.09 38.97
N LYS A 78 -0.84 -16.09 40.29
CA LYS A 78 0.26 -16.84 40.92
C LYS A 78 0.36 -18.32 40.53
N ASN A 79 -0.76 -18.97 40.20
CA ASN A 79 -0.82 -20.40 39.84
C ASN A 79 -0.62 -20.65 38.34
N TYR A 80 -0.58 -19.58 37.52
CA TYR A 80 -0.62 -19.63 36.05
C TYR A 80 0.51 -18.85 35.39
N LEU A 81 1.28 -18.08 36.16
CA LEU A 81 2.47 -17.40 35.67
C LEU A 81 3.61 -18.42 35.53
N LYS A 82 4.31 -18.37 34.39
CA LYS A 82 5.54 -19.11 34.14
C LYS A 82 6.73 -18.50 34.85
#